data_AF-J3Z254-F1
#
_entry.id   AF-J3Z254-F1
#
_cell.length_a   1.000
_cell.length_b   1.000
_cell.length_c   1.000
_cell.angle_alpha   90.00
_cell.angle_beta   90.00
_cell.angle_gamma   90.00
#
_symmetry.space_group_name_H-M   'P 1'
#
loop_
_entity.id
_entity.type
_entity.pdbx_description
1 polymer ?
#
loop_
_entity_poly.entity_id
_entity_poly.type
_entity_poly.pdbx_seq_one_letter_code
_entity_poly.pdbx_strand_id
1 'polypeptide(L)'
;MHRKNFIVKKTFSILLPPPNITGELHIGHFYQYFIIDFILKWKLIQGYKITTKFGFDHAGISTIIKFKKKNKIFNFVKKLKINFFKKMYFINFIFNKKIEFTLNNCYKKITRKIFFFLFKNDIIYVKKKNINFDFKLKSTISDSEIYKKVYKKFLFLVKYKFNNLNIIIPVSNILSIITDTGIIINNKINTNFNILTPFKIKVKIIKKNNLNKFKFRKISPIFYNKDYLLSVENKINIITFLTNKKKVKLLNYKYFKNVIIENKKIKNYKIKEMFLKKNVLKYLFYNNYIVCIKKIKSYTNINKKNNSKIFYLLIDQWYLKIKKVFSIKKIIKKIIIIPKKYNKLLNNWVINLSDWCISRQINWGLKIPILIDKEKFIYLKKISRIENYKNLNEVLDTWFNSSIWSIYIYSKNKKKQNILISGFDIIFFWILKMIIINLFCFKKIFLNKILLHGIIKDYKNRKISKSYCNSIPFKKLKNKINKYKNIFINNISSTNVKIVYKNKNINFFLNKNKAIFNNNLILHYFYFYKFKLIKNFENFNNIKNKNIINKNFLSKKIYLKLLCLDFPIKNKILINKWNFTINYLTNYKIKLNFYFIIKIFKKKYLIKKNYFAIFNKIIFIVYAKYKNKFI
;
A
#
# COMPACT_ATOMS: atom_id res chain seq x y z
N MET A 1 -33.33 28.98 33.28
CA MET A 1 -32.19 28.08 33.64
C MET A 1 -32.14 26.73 32.85
N HIS A 2 -32.52 26.63 31.56
CA HIS A 2 -32.46 25.34 30.81
C HIS A 2 -31.76 25.44 29.44
N ARG A 3 -30.44 25.70 29.43
CA ARG A 3 -29.60 25.64 28.21
C ARG A 3 -28.44 24.61 28.27
N LYS A 4 -28.41 23.72 29.26
CA LYS A 4 -27.25 22.83 29.54
C LYS A 4 -27.41 21.33 29.26
N ASN A 5 -28.42 20.87 28.52
CA ASN A 5 -28.50 19.45 28.11
C ASN A 5 -28.04 19.19 26.67
N PHE A 6 -26.93 19.82 26.25
CA PHE A 6 -26.24 19.39 25.04
C PHE A 6 -25.51 18.07 25.33
N ILE A 7 -26.13 16.95 24.91
CA ILE A 7 -25.45 15.66 24.77
C ILE A 7 -24.13 15.93 24.05
N VAL A 8 -23.00 15.75 24.73
CA VAL A 8 -21.66 15.89 24.17
C VAL A 8 -21.59 14.99 22.93
N LYS A 9 -21.69 15.57 21.73
CA LYS A 9 -21.64 14.82 20.46
C LYS A 9 -20.25 14.21 20.34
N LYS A 10 -20.12 12.92 20.72
CA LYS A 10 -18.88 12.14 20.55
C LYS A 10 -18.39 12.30 19.11
N THR A 11 -17.10 12.57 18.93
CA THR A 11 -16.54 12.73 17.58
C THR A 11 -16.13 11.39 16.99
N PHE A 12 -16.50 11.15 15.74
CA PHE A 12 -16.06 10.01 14.95
C PHE A 12 -15.11 10.48 13.83
N SER A 13 -13.88 9.99 13.84
CA SER A 13 -12.84 10.30 12.86
C SER A 13 -12.46 9.05 12.06
N ILE A 14 -12.51 9.17 10.73
CA ILE A 14 -12.05 8.10 9.82
C ILE A 14 -10.75 8.53 9.16
N LEU A 15 -9.78 7.63 9.15
CA LEU A 15 -8.56 7.79 8.38
C LEU A 15 -8.82 7.32 6.96
N LEU A 16 -8.69 8.21 5.98
CA LEU A 16 -8.86 7.88 4.57
C LEU A 16 -7.48 7.68 3.92
N PRO A 17 -7.21 6.54 3.28
CA PRO A 17 -5.97 6.36 2.54
C PRO A 17 -5.95 7.30 1.33
N PRO A 18 -4.91 8.12 1.15
CA PRO A 18 -4.86 9.07 0.04
C PRO A 18 -4.65 8.31 -1.29
N PRO A 19 -5.58 8.38 -2.26
CA PRO A 19 -5.37 7.75 -3.56
C PRO A 19 -4.20 8.36 -4.33
N ASN A 20 -3.55 7.53 -5.15
CA ASN A 20 -2.45 7.95 -6.03
C ASN A 20 -2.93 8.85 -7.17
N ILE A 21 -2.15 9.88 -7.52
CA ILE A 21 -2.40 10.78 -8.66
C ILE A 21 -2.14 10.16 -10.05
N THR A 22 -2.03 8.83 -10.16
CA THR A 22 -1.65 8.14 -11.39
C THR A 22 -2.83 7.89 -12.34
N GLY A 23 -4.03 8.37 -12.04
CA GLY A 23 -5.14 8.40 -12.99
C GLY A 23 -6.49 8.39 -12.32
N GLU A 24 -7.54 8.21 -13.11
CA GLU A 24 -8.91 8.25 -12.61
C GLU A 24 -9.23 7.16 -11.59
N LEU A 25 -10.21 7.45 -10.74
CA LEU A 25 -10.86 6.46 -9.89
C LEU A 25 -11.56 5.40 -10.76
N HIS A 26 -11.43 4.15 -10.35
CA HIS A 26 -12.11 2.99 -10.93
C HIS A 26 -13.01 2.32 -9.89
N ILE A 27 -13.81 1.33 -10.30
CA ILE A 27 -14.80 0.65 -9.44
C ILE A 27 -14.29 0.23 -8.05
N GLY A 28 -13.06 -0.28 -7.94
CA GLY A 28 -12.45 -0.60 -6.64
C GLY A 28 -12.37 0.58 -5.65
N HIS A 29 -12.07 1.79 -6.14
CA HIS A 29 -12.10 2.99 -5.31
C HIS A 29 -13.54 3.33 -4.89
N PHE A 30 -14.50 3.21 -5.82
CA PHE A 30 -15.91 3.46 -5.52
C PHE A 30 -16.46 2.50 -4.47
N TYR A 31 -16.06 1.23 -4.50
CA TYR A 31 -16.42 0.26 -3.46
C TYR A 31 -15.86 0.64 -2.10
N GLN A 32 -14.59 1.06 -2.02
CA GLN A 32 -14.01 1.55 -0.77
C GLN A 32 -14.78 2.78 -0.24
N TYR A 33 -14.98 3.80 -1.08
CA TYR A 33 -15.72 5.00 -0.69
C TYR A 33 -17.18 4.71 -0.33
N PHE A 34 -17.80 3.73 -0.97
CA PHE A 34 -19.15 3.30 -0.63
C PHE A 34 -19.24 2.76 0.82
N ILE A 35 -18.30 1.88 1.21
CA ILE A 35 -18.25 1.32 2.57
C ILE A 35 -17.99 2.44 3.60
N ILE A 36 -17.08 3.35 3.27
CA ILE A 36 -16.76 4.52 4.11
C ILE A 36 -18.02 5.39 4.30
N ASP A 37 -18.69 5.76 3.22
CA ASP A 37 -19.88 6.61 3.26
C ASP A 37 -21.00 5.97 4.09
N PHE A 38 -21.21 4.67 3.94
CA PHE A 38 -22.18 3.92 4.72
C PHE A 38 -21.90 4.01 6.22
N ILE A 39 -20.66 3.80 6.64
CA ILE A 39 -20.26 3.89 8.06
C ILE A 39 -20.37 5.33 8.58
N LEU A 40 -20.01 6.32 7.77
CA LEU A 40 -20.15 7.73 8.13
C LEU A 40 -21.61 8.10 8.34
N LYS A 41 -22.50 7.78 7.39
CA LYS A 41 -23.95 8.03 7.52
C LYS A 41 -24.52 7.37 8.76
N TRP A 42 -24.13 6.13 9.02
CA TRP A 42 -24.55 5.42 10.23
C TRP A 42 -24.11 6.12 11.51
N LYS A 43 -22.86 6.62 11.57
CA LYS A 43 -22.36 7.37 12.73
C LYS A 43 -23.04 8.72 12.92
N LEU A 44 -23.43 9.42 11.84
CA LEU A 44 -24.26 10.62 11.93
C LEU A 44 -25.61 10.33 12.59
N ILE A 45 -26.26 9.23 12.19
CA ILE A 45 -27.56 8.81 12.75
C ILE A 45 -27.43 8.51 14.25
N GLN A 46 -26.30 7.95 14.68
CA GLN A 46 -25.97 7.75 16.09
C GLN A 46 -25.63 9.04 16.86
N GLY A 47 -25.72 10.22 16.22
CA GLY A 47 -25.45 11.52 16.84
C GLY A 47 -23.96 11.91 16.90
N TYR A 48 -23.06 11.16 16.24
CA TYR A 48 -21.63 11.50 16.24
C TYR A 48 -21.34 12.71 15.35
N LYS A 49 -20.42 13.57 15.80
CA LYS A 49 -19.82 14.60 14.93
C LYS A 49 -18.69 13.99 14.10
N ILE A 50 -18.79 14.07 12.78
CA ILE A 50 -17.84 13.43 11.87
C ILE A 50 -16.65 14.33 11.56
N THR A 51 -15.45 13.76 11.54
CA THR A 51 -14.22 14.43 11.14
C THR A 51 -13.43 13.58 10.15
N THR A 52 -13.41 14.00 8.88
CA THR A 52 -12.70 13.30 7.81
C THR A 52 -11.82 14.28 7.03
N LYS A 53 -10.70 13.78 6.49
CA LYS A 53 -9.82 14.57 5.60
C LYS A 53 -9.48 13.77 4.35
N PHE A 54 -9.71 14.41 3.22
CA PHE A 54 -9.36 13.88 1.91
C PHE A 54 -7.99 14.39 1.50
N GLY A 55 -7.25 13.55 0.79
CA GLY A 55 -6.06 14.01 0.09
C GLY A 55 -5.56 13.04 -0.95
N PHE A 56 -4.57 13.48 -1.70
CA PHE A 56 -3.93 12.70 -2.75
C PHE A 56 -2.46 12.41 -2.44
N ASP A 57 -2.02 11.22 -2.85
CA ASP A 57 -0.62 10.83 -2.81
C ASP A 57 0.07 11.14 -4.14
N HIS A 58 1.21 11.83 -4.06
CA HIS A 58 2.09 12.12 -5.18
C HIS A 58 2.62 10.88 -5.91
N ALA A 59 2.59 9.70 -5.26
CA ALA A 59 2.82 8.39 -5.87
C ALA A 59 4.22 8.17 -6.53
N GLY A 60 5.21 9.03 -6.23
CA GLY A 60 6.62 8.93 -6.62
C GLY A 60 6.86 8.39 -8.03
N ILE A 61 7.55 7.24 -8.10
CA ILE A 61 7.92 6.53 -9.33
C ILE A 61 6.72 6.34 -10.28
N SER A 62 5.56 5.98 -9.73
CA SER A 62 4.37 5.65 -10.54
C SER A 62 3.86 6.87 -11.32
N THR A 63 4.05 8.07 -10.77
CA THR A 63 3.66 9.33 -11.43
C THR A 63 4.65 9.71 -12.50
N ILE A 64 5.96 9.52 -12.27
CA ILE A 64 7.00 9.79 -13.27
C ILE A 64 6.80 8.91 -14.49
N ILE A 65 6.59 7.60 -14.30
CA ILE A 65 6.36 6.66 -15.40
C ILE A 65 5.20 7.13 -16.29
N LYS A 66 4.14 7.67 -15.67
CA LYS A 66 2.97 8.13 -16.41
C LYS A 66 3.18 9.46 -17.12
N PHE A 67 3.70 10.48 -16.44
CA PHE A 67 3.69 11.86 -16.95
C PHE A 67 5.01 12.30 -17.57
N LYS A 68 6.13 11.66 -17.24
CA LYS A 68 7.52 11.97 -17.63
C LYS A 68 8.04 13.37 -17.22
N LYS A 69 7.22 14.43 -17.30
CA LYS A 69 7.56 15.84 -16.99
C LYS A 69 6.76 16.37 -15.78
N LYS A 70 7.39 17.17 -14.91
CA LYS A 70 6.78 17.72 -13.68
C LYS A 70 5.60 18.66 -13.93
N ASN A 71 5.70 19.56 -14.90
CA ASN A 71 4.68 20.58 -15.16
C ASN A 71 3.34 19.94 -15.53
N LYS A 72 3.37 18.85 -16.30
CA LYS A 72 2.18 18.04 -16.63
C LYS A 72 1.51 17.45 -15.39
N ILE A 73 2.28 17.13 -14.34
CA ILE A 73 1.74 16.56 -13.10
C ILE A 73 0.93 17.60 -12.33
N PHE A 74 1.44 18.81 -12.11
CA PHE A 74 0.74 19.83 -11.34
C PHE A 74 -0.58 20.24 -12.00
N ASN A 75 -0.58 20.43 -13.32
CA ASN A 75 -1.82 20.71 -14.08
C ASN A 75 -2.81 19.55 -13.98
N PHE A 76 -2.33 18.31 -14.04
CA PHE A 76 -3.18 17.13 -13.85
C PHE A 76 -3.76 17.06 -12.43
N VAL A 77 -2.98 17.38 -11.39
CA VAL A 77 -3.46 17.38 -9.99
C VAL A 77 -4.60 18.39 -9.80
N LYS A 78 -4.49 19.59 -10.37
CA LYS A 78 -5.57 20.60 -10.33
C LYS A 78 -6.85 20.04 -10.95
N LYS A 79 -6.78 19.50 -12.17
CA LYS A 79 -7.93 18.87 -12.87
C LYS A 79 -8.48 17.66 -12.11
N LEU A 80 -7.61 16.84 -11.52
CA LEU A 80 -7.99 15.67 -10.72
C LEU A 80 -8.84 16.05 -9.51
N LYS A 81 -8.43 17.10 -8.77
CA LYS A 81 -9.19 17.56 -7.60
C LYS A 81 -10.61 17.92 -8.00
N ILE A 82 -10.79 18.76 -9.02
CA ILE A 82 -12.10 19.16 -9.55
C ILE A 82 -12.94 17.94 -9.96
N ASN A 83 -12.36 17.04 -10.75
CA ASN A 83 -13.06 15.84 -11.20
C ASN A 83 -13.42 14.88 -10.06
N PHE A 84 -12.60 14.83 -9.01
CA PHE A 84 -12.86 14.03 -7.82
C PHE A 84 -14.07 14.55 -7.05
N PHE A 85 -14.21 15.87 -6.88
CA PHE A 85 -15.42 16.46 -6.28
C PHE A 85 -16.68 16.08 -7.04
N LYS A 86 -16.68 16.26 -8.37
CA LYS A 86 -17.83 15.89 -9.22
C LYS A 86 -18.21 14.42 -9.05
N LYS A 87 -17.21 13.52 -8.97
CA LYS A 87 -17.41 12.08 -8.74
C LYS A 87 -17.96 11.77 -7.34
N MET A 88 -17.45 12.42 -6.30
CA MET A 88 -17.91 12.25 -4.91
C MET A 88 -19.33 12.77 -4.71
N TYR A 89 -19.65 13.92 -5.31
CA TYR A 89 -20.99 14.49 -5.32
C TYR A 89 -21.99 13.52 -5.97
N PHE A 90 -21.65 12.98 -7.15
CA PHE A 90 -22.53 12.06 -7.87
C PHE A 90 -22.85 10.77 -7.09
N ILE A 91 -21.94 10.29 -6.23
CA ILE A 91 -22.20 9.11 -5.40
C ILE A 91 -22.92 9.44 -4.08
N ASN A 92 -23.27 10.71 -3.82
CA ASN A 92 -23.83 11.23 -2.57
C ASN A 92 -22.93 10.94 -1.34
N PHE A 93 -21.61 11.08 -1.52
CA PHE A 93 -20.64 10.86 -0.45
C PHE A 93 -20.60 12.07 0.51
N ILE A 94 -20.59 11.84 1.83
CA ILE A 94 -20.42 12.92 2.83
C ILE A 94 -19.01 13.52 2.73
N PHE A 95 -18.90 14.64 2.01
CA PHE A 95 -17.61 15.17 1.60
C PHE A 95 -17.25 16.49 2.28
N ASN A 96 -16.03 16.58 2.81
CA ASN A 96 -15.46 17.86 3.24
C ASN A 96 -14.72 18.51 2.08
N LYS A 97 -15.05 19.76 1.73
CA LYS A 97 -14.53 20.43 0.53
C LYS A 97 -13.00 20.58 0.49
N LYS A 98 -12.27 20.46 1.61
CA LYS A 98 -10.80 20.61 1.62
C LYS A 98 -10.09 19.32 1.20
N ILE A 99 -9.33 19.38 0.10
CA ILE A 99 -8.48 18.28 -0.40
C ILE A 99 -7.00 18.60 -0.22
N GLU A 100 -6.36 17.78 0.59
CA GLU A 100 -4.93 17.84 0.89
C GLU A 100 -4.08 17.13 -0.16
N PHE A 101 -2.78 17.37 -0.12
CA PHE A 101 -1.81 16.72 -1.00
C PHE A 101 -0.50 16.49 -0.26
N THR A 102 0.09 15.32 -0.46
CA THR A 102 1.33 14.90 0.20
C THR A 102 2.56 15.75 -0.13
N LEU A 103 2.49 16.66 -1.10
CA LEU A 103 3.53 17.66 -1.38
C LEU A 103 3.10 19.11 -1.09
N ASN A 104 1.97 19.33 -0.39
CA ASN A 104 1.61 20.66 0.11
C ASN A 104 2.63 21.16 1.14
N ASN A 105 2.74 22.48 1.29
CA ASN A 105 3.72 23.11 2.21
C ASN A 105 3.53 22.67 3.67
N CYS A 106 2.29 22.60 4.16
CA CYS A 106 2.00 22.10 5.51
C CYS A 106 2.49 20.66 5.71
N TYR A 107 2.24 19.79 4.73
CA TYR A 107 2.68 18.39 4.78
C TYR A 107 4.20 18.29 4.77
N LYS A 108 4.86 19.03 3.86
CA LYS A 108 6.33 19.10 3.75
C LYS A 108 6.99 19.52 5.06
N LYS A 109 6.45 20.54 5.74
CA LYS A 109 6.97 21.03 7.03
C LYS A 109 6.94 19.92 8.09
N ILE A 110 5.84 19.15 8.17
CA ILE A 110 5.71 18.04 9.13
C ILE A 110 6.65 16.89 8.76
N THR A 111 6.72 16.51 7.48
CA THR A 111 7.62 15.45 7.02
C THR A 111 9.09 15.77 7.33
N ARG A 112 9.51 17.01 7.11
CA ARG A 112 10.88 17.46 7.44
C ARG A 112 11.18 17.41 8.94
N LYS A 113 10.22 17.77 9.79
CA LYS A 113 10.36 17.67 11.26
C LYS A 113 10.51 16.21 11.71
N ILE A 114 9.66 15.32 11.18
CA ILE A 114 9.73 13.88 11.49
C ILE A 114 11.04 13.27 11.01
N PHE A 115 11.46 13.59 9.79
CA PHE A 115 12.73 13.11 9.26
C PHE A 115 13.90 13.54 10.17
N PHE A 116 13.94 14.81 10.57
CA PHE A 116 14.99 15.30 11.48
C PHE A 116 14.98 14.59 12.83
N PHE A 117 13.80 14.43 13.44
CA PHE A 117 13.67 13.71 14.70
C PHE A 117 14.22 12.27 14.58
N LEU A 118 13.92 11.57 13.50
CA LEU A 118 14.40 10.21 13.28
C LEU A 118 15.91 10.17 12.97
N PHE A 119 16.43 11.18 12.27
CA PHE A 119 17.86 11.30 11.97
C PHE A 119 18.68 11.62 13.22
N LYS A 120 18.26 12.58 14.04
CA LYS A 120 18.93 12.98 15.29
C LYS A 120 19.02 11.82 16.31
N ASN A 121 18.07 10.89 16.27
CA ASN A 121 18.00 9.74 17.18
C ASN A 121 18.65 8.47 16.59
N ASP A 122 19.49 8.58 15.55
CA ASP A 122 20.16 7.45 14.87
C ASP A 122 19.21 6.34 14.35
N ILE A 123 17.94 6.69 14.12
CA ILE A 123 16.95 5.79 13.53
C ILE A 123 17.08 5.82 12.01
N ILE A 124 17.39 6.98 11.44
CA ILE A 124 17.73 7.12 10.02
C ILE A 124 19.25 7.16 9.86
N TYR A 125 19.79 6.32 8.97
CA TYR A 125 21.22 6.21 8.73
C TYR A 125 21.51 5.95 7.24
N VAL A 126 22.75 6.19 6.82
CA VAL A 126 23.23 5.87 5.47
C VAL A 126 23.98 4.53 5.52
N LYS A 127 23.73 3.67 4.53
CA LYS A 127 24.49 2.42 4.39
C LYS A 127 24.67 2.04 2.93
N LYS A 128 25.90 1.64 2.58
CA LYS A 128 26.20 0.98 1.31
C LYS A 128 25.60 -0.43 1.31
N LYS A 129 24.66 -0.69 0.40
CA LYS A 129 24.04 -2.02 0.27
C LYS A 129 23.82 -2.37 -1.19
N ASN A 130 23.71 -3.67 -1.47
CA ASN A 130 23.30 -4.17 -2.76
C ASN A 130 21.80 -3.97 -2.94
N ILE A 131 21.40 -3.16 -3.92
CA ILE A 131 20.03 -2.67 -4.07
C ILE A 131 19.56 -2.89 -5.50
N ASN A 132 18.29 -3.23 -5.64
CA ASN A 132 17.66 -3.34 -6.94
C ASN A 132 17.64 -1.96 -7.62
N PHE A 133 18.19 -1.89 -8.83
CA PHE A 133 18.30 -0.69 -9.62
C PHE A 133 17.70 -0.90 -11.00
N ASP A 134 16.99 0.11 -11.48
CA ASP A 134 16.43 0.15 -12.82
C ASP A 134 17.07 1.27 -13.62
N PHE A 135 17.94 0.90 -14.57
CA PHE A 135 18.64 1.84 -15.43
C PHE A 135 17.71 2.67 -16.33
N LYS A 136 16.52 2.15 -16.67
CA LYS A 136 15.55 2.90 -17.47
C LYS A 136 14.93 4.05 -16.67
N LEU A 137 14.72 3.85 -15.37
CA LEU A 137 14.23 4.90 -14.46
C LEU A 137 15.36 5.68 -13.76
N LYS A 138 16.60 5.19 -13.84
CA LYS A 138 17.76 5.69 -13.11
C LYS A 138 17.51 5.78 -11.60
N SER A 139 16.82 4.78 -11.03
CA SER A 139 16.41 4.78 -9.62
C SER A 139 16.49 3.39 -9.00
N THR A 140 16.74 3.38 -7.69
CA THR A 140 16.51 2.22 -6.83
C THR A 140 15.02 1.83 -6.78
N ILE A 141 14.77 0.53 -6.61
CA ILE A 141 13.45 -0.09 -6.59
C ILE A 141 13.32 -0.99 -5.35
N SER A 142 12.16 -0.96 -4.70
CA SER A 142 11.84 -1.88 -3.59
C SER A 142 11.58 -3.30 -4.07
N ASP A 143 11.88 -4.32 -3.25
CA ASP A 143 11.63 -5.74 -3.57
C ASP A 143 10.18 -6.02 -4.01
N SER A 144 9.22 -5.29 -3.47
CA SER A 144 7.79 -5.43 -3.82
C SER A 144 7.40 -4.96 -5.21
N GLU A 145 8.26 -4.17 -5.86
CA GLU A 145 8.04 -3.67 -7.23
C GLU A 145 8.68 -4.59 -8.28
N ILE A 146 9.24 -5.72 -7.85
CA ILE A 146 9.91 -6.71 -8.67
C ILE A 146 8.95 -7.82 -9.05
N TYR A 147 8.98 -8.22 -10.31
CA TYR A 147 8.26 -9.36 -10.83
C TYR A 147 9.24 -10.33 -11.48
N LYS A 148 9.03 -11.64 -11.28
CA LYS A 148 9.85 -12.69 -11.89
C LYS A 148 9.19 -13.12 -13.19
N LYS A 149 9.80 -12.83 -14.33
CA LYS A 149 9.35 -13.31 -15.64
C LYS A 149 10.25 -14.46 -16.08
N VAL A 150 9.63 -15.58 -16.47
CA VAL A 150 10.33 -16.79 -16.93
C VAL A 150 10.74 -16.62 -18.39
N TYR A 151 11.98 -17.02 -18.70
CA TYR A 151 12.58 -16.99 -20.03
C TYR A 151 13.29 -18.33 -20.31
N LYS A 152 13.36 -18.72 -21.58
CA LYS A 152 14.35 -19.71 -22.03
C LYS A 152 15.72 -19.02 -22.06
N LYS A 153 16.72 -19.59 -21.38
CA LYS A 153 18.09 -19.06 -21.26
C LYS A 153 19.10 -20.17 -21.50
N PHE A 154 20.36 -19.79 -21.56
CA PHE A 154 21.48 -20.71 -21.63
C PHE A 154 22.18 -20.84 -20.27
N LEU A 155 22.58 -22.07 -19.95
CA LEU A 155 23.48 -22.44 -18.87
C LEU A 155 24.81 -22.84 -19.50
N PHE A 156 25.88 -22.12 -19.15
CA PHE A 156 27.22 -22.35 -19.65
C PHE A 156 28.01 -23.16 -18.62
N LEU A 157 28.61 -24.27 -19.01
CA LEU A 157 29.59 -24.98 -18.20
C LEU A 157 30.97 -24.40 -18.51
N VAL A 158 31.59 -23.74 -17.53
CA VAL A 158 32.80 -22.93 -17.72
C VAL A 158 33.95 -23.49 -16.88
N LYS A 159 35.13 -23.62 -17.48
CA LYS A 159 36.38 -24.04 -16.82
C LYS A 159 36.93 -22.93 -15.93
N TYR A 160 37.28 -23.28 -14.69
CA TYR A 160 38.04 -22.44 -13.75
C TYR A 160 39.32 -23.19 -13.40
N LYS A 161 40.44 -22.46 -13.31
CA LYS A 161 41.73 -23.07 -13.02
C LYS A 161 41.87 -23.27 -11.52
N PHE A 162 42.19 -24.48 -11.10
CA PHE A 162 42.42 -24.91 -9.74
C PHE A 162 43.81 -25.56 -9.71
N ASN A 163 44.82 -24.83 -9.25
CA ASN A 163 46.23 -25.21 -9.42
C ASN A 163 46.52 -25.64 -10.89
N ASN A 164 46.81 -26.93 -11.12
CA ASN A 164 47.09 -27.50 -12.45
C ASN A 164 45.85 -28.14 -13.11
N LEU A 165 44.73 -28.24 -12.41
CA LEU A 165 43.49 -28.85 -12.90
C LEU A 165 42.44 -27.80 -13.29
N ASN A 166 41.44 -28.24 -14.05
CA ASN A 166 40.28 -27.43 -14.40
C ASN A 166 39.03 -27.96 -13.70
N ILE A 167 38.33 -27.09 -12.96
CA ILE A 167 36.99 -27.37 -12.42
C ILE A 167 35.92 -26.77 -13.32
N ILE A 168 34.78 -27.45 -13.43
CA ILE A 168 33.66 -27.01 -14.26
C ILE A 168 32.59 -26.38 -13.39
N ILE A 169 32.24 -25.12 -13.69
CA ILE A 169 31.23 -24.36 -12.94
C ILE A 169 30.05 -24.00 -13.85
N PRO A 170 28.80 -24.27 -13.44
CA PRO A 170 27.61 -23.84 -14.17
C PRO A 170 27.34 -22.34 -13.99
N VAL A 171 27.18 -21.63 -15.12
CA VAL A 171 26.99 -20.17 -15.18
C VAL A 171 25.76 -19.82 -16.01
N SER A 172 24.77 -19.18 -15.40
CA SER A 172 23.56 -18.71 -16.11
C SER A 172 23.67 -17.28 -16.66
N ASN A 173 24.67 -16.52 -16.21
CA ASN A 173 24.94 -15.16 -16.65
C ASN A 173 26.44 -14.95 -16.85
N ILE A 174 26.93 -15.09 -18.08
CA ILE A 174 28.37 -14.98 -18.41
C ILE A 174 29.00 -13.68 -17.91
N LEU A 175 28.29 -12.55 -17.99
CA LEU A 175 28.83 -11.26 -17.55
C LEU A 175 29.21 -11.26 -16.05
N SER A 176 28.61 -12.15 -15.26
CA SER A 176 28.92 -12.29 -13.83
C SER A 176 30.29 -12.89 -13.52
N ILE A 177 30.96 -13.50 -14.50
CA ILE A 177 32.28 -14.13 -14.29
C ILE A 177 33.35 -13.08 -13.95
N ILE A 178 33.21 -11.86 -14.48
CA ILE A 178 34.14 -10.74 -14.22
C ILE A 178 34.06 -10.26 -12.76
N THR A 179 32.99 -10.60 -12.04
CA THR A 179 32.79 -10.19 -10.64
C THR A 179 32.70 -11.35 -9.68
N ASP A 180 33.23 -12.50 -10.09
CA ASP A 180 33.35 -13.64 -9.18
C ASP A 180 34.42 -13.37 -8.14
N THR A 181 34.03 -13.51 -6.87
CA THR A 181 34.90 -13.26 -5.72
C THR A 181 34.98 -14.43 -4.77
N GLY A 182 34.15 -15.45 -4.96
CA GLY A 182 34.22 -16.68 -4.20
C GLY A 182 33.62 -17.88 -4.93
N ILE A 183 33.92 -19.07 -4.42
CA ILE A 183 33.34 -20.35 -4.85
C ILE A 183 32.91 -21.12 -3.62
N ILE A 184 31.72 -21.72 -3.68
CA ILE A 184 31.23 -22.66 -2.68
C ILE A 184 31.56 -24.07 -3.14
N ILE A 185 32.17 -24.84 -2.25
CA ILE A 185 32.51 -26.24 -2.41
C ILE A 185 31.80 -27.08 -1.34
N ASN A 186 31.61 -28.36 -1.62
CA ASN A 186 31.05 -29.28 -0.64
C ASN A 186 32.09 -29.55 0.47
N ASN A 187 31.69 -29.56 1.75
CA ASN A 187 32.60 -29.74 2.89
C ASN A 187 33.43 -31.01 2.82
N LYS A 188 32.93 -32.07 2.17
CA LYS A 188 33.65 -33.33 1.99
C LYS A 188 34.94 -33.20 1.15
N ILE A 189 35.14 -32.05 0.49
CA ILE A 189 36.31 -31.78 -0.36
C ILE A 189 37.37 -31.05 0.48
N ASN A 190 38.38 -31.79 0.95
CA ASN A 190 39.41 -31.28 1.84
C ASN A 190 40.45 -30.46 1.05
N THR A 191 40.39 -29.13 1.10
CA THR A 191 41.20 -28.29 0.20
C THR A 191 41.54 -26.91 0.77
N ASN A 192 42.85 -26.59 0.83
CA ASN A 192 43.42 -25.24 0.96
C ASN A 192 44.05 -24.86 -0.38
N PHE A 193 43.24 -24.41 -1.36
CA PHE A 193 43.73 -24.16 -2.72
C PHE A 193 43.30 -22.82 -3.31
N ASN A 194 44.06 -22.38 -4.31
CA ASN A 194 43.81 -21.15 -5.05
C ASN A 194 43.02 -21.46 -6.33
N ILE A 195 41.79 -20.96 -6.41
CA ILE A 195 41.01 -20.99 -7.66
C ILE A 195 41.16 -19.66 -8.38
N LEU A 196 41.40 -19.73 -9.69
CA LEU A 196 41.43 -18.61 -10.60
C LEU A 196 40.23 -18.67 -11.56
N THR A 197 39.56 -17.53 -11.71
CA THR A 197 38.53 -17.36 -12.74
C THR A 197 39.16 -17.33 -14.14
N PRO A 198 38.37 -17.46 -15.23
CA PRO A 198 38.83 -17.21 -16.60
C PRO A 198 39.51 -15.85 -16.84
N PHE A 199 39.28 -14.88 -15.93
CA PHE A 199 39.91 -13.55 -15.96
C PHE A 199 41.07 -13.42 -14.96
N LYS A 200 41.62 -14.56 -14.50
CA LYS A 200 42.76 -14.63 -13.57
C LYS A 200 42.51 -13.91 -12.24
N ILE A 201 41.25 -13.85 -11.79
CA ILE A 201 40.88 -13.32 -10.47
C ILE A 201 40.98 -14.44 -9.45
N LYS A 202 41.77 -14.25 -8.38
CA LYS A 202 41.79 -15.18 -7.23
C LYS A 202 40.49 -15.06 -6.44
N VAL A 203 39.85 -16.20 -6.17
CA VAL A 203 38.55 -16.24 -5.46
C VAL A 203 38.66 -16.98 -4.11
N LYS A 204 37.86 -16.55 -3.14
CA LYS A 204 37.82 -17.17 -1.80
C LYS A 204 36.92 -18.41 -1.78
N ILE A 205 37.38 -19.48 -1.15
CA ILE A 205 36.62 -20.73 -1.03
C ILE A 205 35.72 -20.69 0.22
N ILE A 206 34.46 -21.12 0.08
CA ILE A 206 33.54 -21.39 1.19
C ILE A 206 33.17 -22.87 1.15
N LYS A 207 33.33 -23.57 2.27
CA LYS A 207 32.82 -24.94 2.42
C LYS A 207 31.36 -24.89 2.90
N LYS A 208 30.43 -25.61 2.24
CA LYS A 208 29.07 -25.89 2.76
C LYS A 208 28.64 -27.36 2.58
N ASN A 209 27.96 -27.93 3.58
CA ASN A 209 27.42 -29.30 3.55
C ASN A 209 26.31 -29.52 2.50
N ASN A 210 25.49 -28.50 2.22
CA ASN A 210 24.31 -28.61 1.34
C ASN A 210 24.46 -27.76 0.08
N LEU A 211 25.27 -28.23 -0.87
CA LEU A 211 25.17 -27.80 -2.26
C LEU A 211 24.19 -28.72 -3.00
N ASN A 212 23.37 -28.13 -3.87
CA ASN A 212 22.49 -28.89 -4.78
C ASN A 212 23.33 -29.80 -5.71
N LYS A 213 22.70 -30.44 -6.72
CA LYS A 213 23.30 -31.33 -7.74
C LYS A 213 24.73 -31.01 -8.28
N PHE A 214 25.25 -29.79 -8.12
CA PHE A 214 26.60 -29.40 -8.55
C PHE A 214 27.57 -29.32 -7.37
N LYS A 215 28.74 -29.97 -7.50
CA LYS A 215 29.84 -29.96 -6.53
C LYS A 215 30.45 -28.56 -6.28
N PHE A 216 30.34 -27.65 -7.26
CA PHE A 216 30.90 -26.30 -7.23
C PHE A 216 29.88 -25.24 -7.62
N ARG A 217 29.88 -24.10 -6.91
CA ARG A 217 29.03 -22.95 -7.23
C ARG A 217 29.75 -21.63 -7.00
N LYS A 218 29.90 -20.81 -8.04
CA LYS A 218 30.47 -19.45 -7.89
C LYS A 218 29.60 -18.49 -7.08
N ILE A 219 30.24 -17.43 -6.58
CA ILE A 219 29.65 -16.31 -5.83
C ILE A 219 29.89 -15.04 -6.63
N SER A 220 28.80 -14.42 -7.12
CA SER A 220 28.84 -13.13 -7.83
C SER A 220 27.97 -12.10 -7.10
N PRO A 221 28.54 -11.34 -6.14
CA PRO A 221 27.76 -10.51 -5.23
C PRO A 221 26.86 -9.48 -5.92
N ILE A 222 27.34 -8.88 -7.01
CA ILE A 222 26.63 -7.81 -7.73
C ILE A 222 25.52 -8.33 -8.66
N PHE A 223 25.42 -9.63 -8.90
CA PHE A 223 24.38 -10.21 -9.77
C PHE A 223 23.30 -10.95 -9.00
N TYR A 224 23.61 -11.44 -7.80
CA TYR A 224 22.69 -12.23 -6.99
C TYR A 224 22.71 -11.76 -5.54
N ASN A 225 21.56 -11.34 -5.02
CA ASN A 225 21.47 -10.87 -3.63
C ASN A 225 21.85 -11.94 -2.60
N LYS A 226 21.59 -13.22 -2.89
CA LYS A 226 22.05 -14.34 -2.05
C LYS A 226 23.58 -14.39 -1.95
N ASP A 227 24.27 -14.18 -3.07
CA ASP A 227 25.73 -14.17 -3.11
C ASP A 227 26.30 -12.94 -2.39
N TYR A 228 25.62 -11.79 -2.50
CA TYR A 228 25.94 -10.62 -1.69
C TYR A 228 25.82 -10.90 -0.19
N LEU A 229 24.71 -11.48 0.27
CA LEU A 229 24.52 -11.81 1.69
C LEU A 229 25.59 -12.79 2.18
N LEU A 230 25.89 -13.83 1.40
CA LEU A 230 26.98 -14.77 1.73
C LEU A 230 28.34 -14.10 1.79
N SER A 231 28.58 -13.11 0.92
CA SER A 231 29.83 -12.35 0.93
C SER A 231 29.93 -11.43 2.14
N VAL A 232 28.81 -10.87 2.60
CA VAL A 232 28.73 -10.13 3.86
C VAL A 232 29.04 -11.04 5.04
N GLU A 233 28.42 -12.23 5.11
CA GLU A 233 28.60 -13.20 6.18
C GLU A 233 30.05 -13.71 6.28
N ASN A 234 30.69 -13.98 5.14
CA ASN A 234 32.03 -14.59 5.07
C ASN A 234 33.16 -13.58 4.80
N LYS A 235 32.86 -12.28 4.90
CA LYS A 235 33.78 -11.16 4.63
C LYS A 235 34.53 -11.32 3.30
N ILE A 236 33.82 -11.70 2.23
CA ILE A 236 34.37 -11.86 0.88
C ILE A 236 34.32 -10.52 0.15
N ASN A 237 35.38 -10.18 -0.57
CA ASN A 237 35.43 -8.96 -1.37
C ASN A 237 34.26 -8.89 -2.36
N ILE A 238 33.84 -7.67 -2.68
CA ILE A 238 32.75 -7.41 -3.62
C ILE A 238 33.33 -6.61 -4.78
N ILE A 239 33.37 -7.23 -5.95
CA ILE A 239 33.71 -6.53 -7.19
C ILE A 239 32.41 -6.05 -7.83
N THR A 240 32.35 -4.75 -8.11
CA THR A 240 31.20 -4.08 -8.69
C THR A 240 31.61 -3.24 -9.89
N PHE A 241 30.63 -2.72 -10.62
CA PHE A 241 30.87 -1.90 -11.78
C PHE A 241 30.18 -0.56 -11.60
N LEU A 242 30.91 0.51 -11.88
CA LEU A 242 30.36 1.86 -11.89
C LEU A 242 30.25 2.34 -13.34
N THR A 243 29.03 2.64 -13.77
CA THR A 243 28.73 3.10 -15.13
C THR A 243 28.50 4.60 -15.12
N ASN A 244 29.54 5.39 -15.40
CA ASN A 244 29.39 6.82 -15.63
C ASN A 244 29.59 7.13 -17.13
N LYS A 245 28.55 7.73 -17.74
CA LYS A 245 28.56 8.42 -19.05
C LYS A 245 29.60 7.90 -20.08
N LYS A 246 29.57 6.59 -20.40
CA LYS A 246 30.39 5.86 -21.40
C LYS A 246 31.61 5.05 -20.91
N LYS A 247 31.98 5.09 -19.62
CA LYS A 247 33.07 4.24 -19.07
C LYS A 247 32.56 3.33 -17.95
N VAL A 248 33.03 2.08 -17.95
CA VAL A 248 32.77 1.13 -16.87
C VAL A 248 34.03 0.91 -16.06
N LYS A 249 33.98 1.25 -14.77
CA LYS A 249 35.08 1.03 -13.83
C LYS A 249 34.76 -0.15 -12.93
N LEU A 250 35.69 -1.10 -12.80
CA LEU A 250 35.62 -2.13 -11.78
C LEU A 250 36.05 -1.53 -10.44
N LEU A 251 35.19 -1.66 -9.44
CA LEU A 251 35.47 -1.25 -8.08
C LEU A 251 35.51 -2.47 -7.18
N ASN A 252 36.62 -2.61 -6.44
CA ASN A 252 36.73 -3.61 -5.40
C ASN A 252 36.30 -3.02 -4.08
N TYR A 253 35.54 -3.77 -3.32
CA TYR A 253 35.23 -3.43 -1.96
C TYR A 253 35.69 -4.53 -1.01
N LYS A 254 36.38 -4.14 0.06
CA LYS A 254 36.81 -5.00 1.16
C LYS A 254 35.98 -4.74 2.41
N TYR A 255 35.91 -5.72 3.29
CA TYR A 255 35.33 -5.54 4.62
C TYR A 255 36.39 -5.09 5.62
N PHE A 256 36.14 -3.97 6.30
CA PHE A 256 36.95 -3.49 7.42
C PHE A 256 36.01 -3.06 8.55
N LYS A 257 36.21 -3.57 9.78
CA LYS A 257 35.33 -3.33 10.94
C LYS A 257 33.82 -3.42 10.62
N ASN A 258 33.42 -4.45 9.85
CA ASN A 258 32.03 -4.68 9.38
C ASN A 258 31.43 -3.61 8.43
N VAL A 259 32.26 -2.72 7.90
CA VAL A 259 31.91 -1.72 6.88
C VAL A 259 32.53 -2.10 5.53
N ILE A 260 31.84 -1.78 4.44
CA ILE A 260 32.29 -2.03 3.07
C ILE A 260 33.07 -0.79 2.59
N ILE A 261 34.38 -0.93 2.37
CA ILE A 261 35.28 0.16 1.97
C ILE A 261 35.86 -0.11 0.58
N GLU A 262 35.94 0.91 -0.26
CA GLU A 262 36.55 0.80 -1.59
C GLU A 262 38.06 0.57 -1.47
N ASN A 263 38.55 -0.47 -2.15
CA ASN A 263 39.96 -0.79 -2.21
C ASN A 263 40.52 -0.28 -3.55
N LYS A 264 41.29 0.82 -3.50
CA LYS A 264 41.85 1.52 -4.68
C LYS A 264 42.88 0.70 -5.48
N LYS A 265 43.36 -0.46 -4.96
CA LYS A 265 44.43 -1.28 -5.55
C LYS A 265 44.03 -2.20 -6.73
N ILE A 266 42.88 -2.02 -7.39
CA ILE A 266 42.65 -2.76 -8.64
C ILE A 266 43.35 -2.01 -9.78
N LYS A 267 44.47 -2.57 -10.25
CA LYS A 267 45.02 -2.30 -11.59
C LYS A 267 43.85 -2.29 -12.54
N ASN A 268 43.63 -1.17 -13.23
CA ASN A 268 42.63 -1.05 -14.28
C ASN A 268 42.85 -2.20 -15.26
N TYR A 269 42.16 -3.32 -15.09
CA TYR A 269 42.08 -4.30 -16.16
C TYR A 269 41.53 -3.50 -17.35
N LYS A 270 42.22 -3.55 -18.50
CA LYS A 270 41.76 -2.99 -19.78
C LYS A 270 40.47 -3.72 -20.22
N ILE A 271 39.40 -3.62 -19.42
CA ILE A 271 38.04 -4.14 -19.64
C ILE A 271 37.18 -2.95 -20.09
N LYS A 272 37.78 -2.00 -20.83
CA LYS A 272 37.01 -0.92 -21.47
C LYS A 272 36.08 -1.51 -22.55
N GLU A 273 36.48 -2.60 -23.19
CA GLU A 273 35.71 -3.23 -24.29
C GLU A 273 34.85 -4.42 -23.84
N MET A 274 35.23 -5.13 -22.78
CA MET A 274 34.58 -6.41 -22.39
C MET A 274 33.23 -6.26 -21.67
N PHE A 275 32.68 -5.05 -21.52
CA PHE A 275 31.45 -4.86 -20.75
C PHE A 275 30.17 -5.30 -21.48
N LEU A 276 30.28 -5.60 -22.77
CA LEU A 276 29.22 -6.24 -23.52
C LEU A 276 29.29 -7.75 -23.29
N LYS A 277 28.15 -8.34 -22.91
CA LYS A 277 27.99 -9.80 -22.75
C LYS A 277 28.55 -10.59 -23.96
N LYS A 278 28.46 -10.01 -25.16
CA LYS A 278 29.02 -10.56 -26.41
C LYS A 278 30.55 -10.71 -26.34
N ASN A 279 31.25 -9.72 -25.81
CA ASN A 279 32.72 -9.71 -25.75
C ASN A 279 33.24 -10.69 -24.70
N VAL A 280 32.57 -10.79 -23.55
CA VAL A 280 32.88 -11.83 -22.55
C VAL A 280 32.66 -13.22 -23.13
N LEU A 281 31.57 -13.43 -23.87
CA LEU A 281 31.29 -14.71 -24.53
C LEU A 281 32.35 -15.04 -25.59
N LYS A 282 32.72 -14.07 -26.44
CA LYS A 282 33.83 -14.23 -27.42
C LYS A 282 35.12 -14.63 -26.74
N TYR A 283 35.56 -13.89 -25.71
CA TYR A 283 36.78 -14.20 -24.96
C TYR A 283 36.75 -15.63 -24.39
N LEU A 284 35.65 -16.03 -23.75
CA LEU A 284 35.55 -17.36 -23.16
C LEU A 284 35.56 -18.47 -24.21
N PHE A 285 35.03 -18.20 -25.41
CA PHE A 285 35.04 -19.12 -26.53
C PHE A 285 36.44 -19.26 -27.13
N TYR A 286 37.09 -18.14 -27.51
CA TYR A 286 38.44 -18.15 -28.10
C TYR A 286 39.51 -18.75 -27.19
N ASN A 287 39.34 -18.65 -25.86
CA ASN A 287 40.28 -19.21 -24.89
C ASN A 287 39.84 -20.59 -24.36
N ASN A 288 38.92 -21.29 -25.02
CA ASN A 288 38.48 -22.65 -24.69
C ASN A 288 38.00 -22.86 -23.23
N TYR A 289 37.42 -21.81 -22.63
CA TYR A 289 36.86 -21.87 -21.27
C TYR A 289 35.44 -22.46 -21.25
N ILE A 290 34.69 -22.43 -22.35
CA ILE A 290 33.33 -22.98 -22.42
C ILE A 290 33.43 -24.47 -22.78
N VAL A 291 32.93 -25.34 -21.91
CA VAL A 291 32.86 -26.78 -22.14
C VAL A 291 31.58 -27.16 -22.88
N CYS A 292 30.45 -26.60 -22.43
CA CYS A 292 29.14 -27.00 -22.92
C CYS A 292 28.11 -25.89 -22.68
N ILE A 293 27.10 -25.81 -23.54
CA ILE A 293 25.99 -24.87 -23.44
C ILE A 293 24.68 -25.66 -23.41
N LYS A 294 23.91 -25.53 -22.33
CA LYS A 294 22.59 -26.17 -22.17
C LYS A 294 21.46 -25.15 -22.16
N LYS A 295 20.34 -25.45 -22.81
CA LYS A 295 19.11 -24.62 -22.73
C LYS A 295 18.38 -24.92 -21.42
N ILE A 296 18.01 -23.88 -20.67
CA ILE A 296 17.28 -23.98 -19.39
C ILE A 296 16.13 -22.98 -19.32
N LYS A 297 15.08 -23.31 -18.55
CA LYS A 297 14.03 -22.34 -18.16
C LYS A 297 14.48 -21.63 -16.87
N SER A 298 14.57 -20.31 -16.89
CA SER A 298 15.02 -19.50 -15.74
C SER A 298 14.34 -18.14 -15.73
N TYR A 299 14.19 -17.52 -14.56
CA TYR A 299 13.53 -16.22 -14.44
C TYR A 299 14.50 -15.04 -14.45
N THR A 300 14.04 -13.87 -14.90
CA THR A 300 14.69 -12.59 -14.65
C THR A 300 13.79 -11.72 -13.78
N ASN A 301 14.41 -10.92 -12.93
CA ASN A 301 13.73 -9.88 -12.17
C ASN A 301 13.49 -8.69 -13.11
N ILE A 302 12.23 -8.33 -13.28
CA ILE A 302 11.79 -7.17 -14.04
C ILE A 302 10.99 -6.22 -13.17
N ASN A 303 11.02 -4.94 -13.48
CA ASN A 303 10.20 -3.95 -12.81
C ASN A 303 8.74 -4.11 -13.26
N LYS A 304 7.84 -4.29 -12.28
CA LYS A 304 6.41 -4.52 -12.50
C LYS A 304 5.70 -3.40 -13.26
N LYS A 305 6.22 -2.17 -13.24
CA LYS A 305 5.56 -0.99 -13.80
C LYS A 305 5.95 -0.68 -15.25
N ASN A 306 7.18 -0.99 -15.66
CA ASN A 306 7.71 -0.64 -16.98
C ASN A 306 8.37 -1.84 -17.72
N ASN A 307 8.35 -3.03 -17.12
CA ASN A 307 8.94 -4.27 -17.62
C ASN A 307 10.46 -4.22 -17.91
N SER A 308 11.20 -3.23 -17.40
CA SER A 308 12.65 -3.19 -17.56
C SER A 308 13.35 -4.23 -16.69
N LYS A 309 14.53 -4.69 -17.12
CA LYS A 309 15.35 -5.62 -16.34
C LYS A 309 15.95 -4.91 -15.14
N ILE A 310 15.89 -5.57 -13.98
CA ILE A 310 16.47 -5.09 -12.73
C ILE A 310 17.89 -5.60 -12.60
N PHE A 311 18.77 -4.72 -12.17
CA PHE A 311 20.16 -5.01 -11.82
C PHE A 311 20.36 -4.79 -10.33
N TYR A 312 21.44 -5.33 -9.77
CA TYR A 312 21.86 -4.95 -8.44
C TYR A 312 23.04 -4.00 -8.54
N LEU A 313 22.99 -2.92 -7.76
CA LEU A 313 24.09 -1.97 -7.62
C LEU A 313 24.41 -1.78 -6.15
N LEU A 314 25.69 -1.63 -5.86
CA LEU A 314 26.17 -1.32 -4.52
C LEU A 314 26.24 0.20 -4.37
N ILE A 315 25.23 0.79 -3.71
CA ILE A 315 25.06 2.24 -3.61
C ILE A 315 24.75 2.60 -2.15
N ASP A 316 25.25 3.75 -1.71
CA ASP A 316 24.85 4.39 -0.45
C ASP A 316 23.38 4.82 -0.52
N GLN A 317 22.57 4.38 0.42
CA GLN A 317 21.17 4.78 0.52
C GLN A 317 20.79 5.09 1.97
N TRP A 318 19.73 5.88 2.11
CA TRP A 318 19.13 6.20 3.40
C TRP A 318 18.20 5.07 3.83
N TYR A 319 18.39 4.60 5.06
CA TYR A 319 17.61 3.54 5.68
C TYR A 319 16.97 4.02 6.96
N LEU A 320 15.77 3.54 7.22
CA LEU A 320 15.11 3.61 8.51
C LEU A 320 15.28 2.27 9.22
N LYS A 321 15.93 2.31 10.38
CA LYS A 321 16.25 1.16 11.22
C LYS A 321 14.98 0.59 11.83
N ILE A 322 14.61 -0.65 11.49
CA ILE A 322 13.39 -1.30 11.98
C ILE A 322 13.70 -2.35 13.04
N LYS A 323 14.80 -3.10 12.87
CA LYS A 323 15.10 -4.30 13.67
C LYS A 323 15.23 -4.08 15.17
N LYS A 324 15.53 -2.87 15.64
CA LYS A 324 15.72 -2.58 17.08
C LYS A 324 14.41 -2.49 17.89
N VAL A 325 13.23 -2.53 17.27
CA VAL A 325 12.00 -2.18 17.99
C VAL A 325 11.15 -3.42 18.34
N PHE A 326 11.56 -4.12 19.41
CA PHE A 326 10.75 -5.18 20.04
C PHE A 326 9.38 -4.69 20.54
N SER A 327 9.26 -3.39 20.87
CA SER A 327 7.99 -2.79 21.32
C SER A 327 6.92 -2.73 20.22
N ILE A 328 7.29 -2.84 18.93
CA ILE A 328 6.32 -2.91 17.83
C ILE A 328 5.39 -4.11 18.00
N LYS A 329 5.91 -5.28 18.38
CA LYS A 329 5.08 -6.51 18.48
C LYS A 329 4.00 -6.37 19.55
N LYS A 330 4.35 -5.89 20.76
CA LYS A 330 3.39 -5.68 21.86
C LYS A 330 2.31 -4.67 21.45
N ILE A 331 2.69 -3.60 20.77
CA ILE A 331 1.74 -2.53 20.44
C ILE A 331 0.89 -2.88 19.21
N ILE A 332 1.41 -3.67 18.27
CA ILE A 332 0.63 -4.19 17.14
C ILE A 332 -0.48 -5.14 17.61
N LYS A 333 -0.26 -5.92 18.68
CA LYS A 333 -1.33 -6.74 19.27
C LYS A 333 -2.54 -5.90 19.74
N LYS A 334 -2.36 -4.60 20.02
CA LYS A 334 -3.46 -3.69 20.38
C LYS A 334 -4.29 -3.22 19.18
N ILE A 335 -3.89 -3.54 17.95
CA ILE A 335 -4.60 -3.16 16.73
C ILE A 335 -5.68 -4.20 16.42
N ILE A 336 -6.91 -3.74 16.31
CA ILE A 336 -8.06 -4.54 15.93
C ILE A 336 -8.17 -4.54 14.41
N ILE A 337 -7.77 -5.64 13.77
CA ILE A 337 -7.95 -5.84 12.33
C ILE A 337 -9.18 -6.71 12.07
N ILE A 338 -10.02 -6.24 11.15
CA ILE A 338 -11.23 -6.91 10.71
C ILE A 338 -11.10 -7.19 9.22
N PRO A 339 -11.19 -8.46 8.77
CA PRO A 339 -11.32 -9.69 9.56
C PRO A 339 -10.02 -10.14 10.25
N LYS A 340 -10.14 -10.85 11.38
CA LYS A 340 -9.02 -11.32 12.23
C LYS A 340 -7.98 -12.17 11.49
N LYS A 341 -8.33 -12.83 10.37
CA LYS A 341 -7.39 -13.62 9.56
C LYS A 341 -6.14 -12.85 9.11
N TYR A 342 -6.26 -11.52 8.94
CA TYR A 342 -5.14 -10.68 8.54
C TYR A 342 -4.15 -10.39 9.69
N ASN A 343 -4.48 -10.72 10.95
CA ASN A 343 -3.55 -10.61 12.07
C ASN A 343 -2.34 -11.51 11.89
N LYS A 344 -2.53 -12.77 11.44
CA LYS A 344 -1.43 -13.70 11.16
C LYS A 344 -0.49 -13.14 10.09
N LEU A 345 -1.06 -12.59 9.01
CA LEU A 345 -0.31 -11.95 7.94
C LEU A 345 0.50 -10.74 8.42
N LEU A 346 -0.10 -9.86 9.22
CA LEU A 346 0.60 -8.72 9.80
C LEU A 346 1.75 -9.16 10.71
N ASN A 347 1.50 -10.11 11.62
CA ASN A 347 2.52 -10.63 12.53
C ASN A 347 3.71 -11.23 11.77
N ASN A 348 3.45 -12.04 10.75
CA ASN A 348 4.51 -12.64 9.91
C ASN A 348 5.34 -11.57 9.18
N TRP A 349 4.71 -10.50 8.71
CA TRP A 349 5.47 -9.39 8.12
C TRP A 349 6.31 -8.68 9.16
N VAL A 350 5.76 -8.34 10.32
CA VAL A 350 6.47 -7.64 11.40
C VAL A 350 7.71 -8.41 11.85
N ILE A 351 7.61 -9.73 11.99
CA ILE A 351 8.74 -10.60 12.38
C ILE A 351 9.88 -10.53 11.37
N ASN A 352 9.57 -10.45 10.08
CA ASN A 352 10.54 -10.53 8.99
C ASN A 352 10.91 -9.17 8.38
N LEU A 353 10.53 -8.06 9.02
CA LEU A 353 10.88 -6.73 8.53
C LEU A 353 12.39 -6.49 8.60
N SER A 354 12.94 -6.04 7.47
CA SER A 354 14.30 -5.50 7.39
C SER A 354 14.28 -3.98 7.37
N ASP A 355 15.44 -3.35 7.58
CA ASP A 355 15.56 -1.90 7.53
C ASP A 355 15.07 -1.35 6.19
N TRP A 356 14.29 -0.28 6.25
CA TRP A 356 13.54 0.23 5.12
C TRP A 356 14.35 1.29 4.38
N CYS A 357 14.68 1.04 3.12
CA CYS A 357 15.27 2.03 2.21
C CYS A 357 14.27 3.15 1.90
N ILE A 358 14.55 4.36 2.41
CA ILE A 358 13.68 5.54 2.34
C ILE A 358 14.13 6.59 1.32
N SER A 359 15.23 6.37 0.58
CA SER A 359 15.71 7.26 -0.49
C SER A 359 15.42 6.73 -1.88
N ARG A 360 15.23 7.63 -2.84
CA ARG A 360 15.01 7.36 -4.27
C ARG A 360 15.73 8.41 -5.13
N GLN A 361 16.30 7.99 -6.27
CA GLN A 361 17.05 8.85 -7.20
C GLN A 361 16.14 9.39 -8.31
N ILE A 362 14.93 9.79 -7.92
CA ILE A 362 13.93 10.30 -8.86
C ILE A 362 13.74 11.80 -8.67
N ASN A 363 13.38 12.49 -9.75
CA ASN A 363 13.16 13.92 -9.70
C ASN A 363 11.80 14.33 -9.09
N TRP A 364 10.92 13.38 -8.71
CA TRP A 364 9.57 13.65 -8.18
C TRP A 364 9.39 13.10 -6.77
N GLY A 365 9.17 13.99 -5.79
CA GLY A 365 9.00 13.63 -4.38
C GLY A 365 9.44 14.76 -3.47
N LEU A 366 9.47 14.48 -2.17
CA LEU A 366 10.02 15.41 -1.18
C LEU A 366 11.54 15.19 -1.09
N LYS A 367 12.34 16.21 -1.39
CA LYS A 367 13.81 16.13 -1.26
C LYS A 367 14.21 15.82 0.18
N ILE A 368 15.18 14.93 0.35
CA ILE A 368 15.76 14.65 1.67
C ILE A 368 16.32 15.97 2.23
N PRO A 369 15.92 16.40 3.44
CA PRO A 369 16.25 17.73 3.96
C PRO A 369 17.65 17.77 4.59
N ILE A 370 18.64 17.21 3.89
CA ILE A 370 20.03 17.16 4.31
C ILE A 370 20.90 17.77 3.20
N LEU A 371 21.87 18.57 3.61
CA LEU A 371 22.96 19.04 2.78
C LEU A 371 24.24 18.24 3.09
N ILE A 372 25.17 18.24 2.13
CA ILE A 372 26.46 17.58 2.27
C ILE A 372 27.58 18.62 2.25
N ASP A 373 28.56 18.44 3.14
CA ASP A 373 29.80 19.21 3.23
C ASP A 373 31.02 18.32 3.28
N LYS A 374 31.84 18.32 2.21
CA LYS A 374 33.11 17.57 2.05
C LYS A 374 33.13 16.06 2.43
N GLU A 375 32.10 15.52 3.10
CA GLU A 375 31.77 14.15 3.54
C GLU A 375 30.77 14.12 4.73
N LYS A 376 30.48 15.25 5.40
CA LYS A 376 29.53 15.36 6.53
C LYS A 376 28.10 15.67 6.08
N PHE A 377 27.11 15.06 6.71
CA PHE A 377 25.68 15.32 6.48
C PHE A 377 25.15 16.35 7.48
N ILE A 378 24.60 17.46 6.99
CA ILE A 378 24.09 18.57 7.81
C ILE A 378 22.60 18.81 7.52
N TYR A 379 21.81 19.07 8.56
CA TYR A 379 20.39 19.36 8.43
C TYR A 379 20.11 20.84 8.12
N LEU A 380 19.26 21.10 7.13
CA LEU A 380 18.94 22.42 6.57
C LEU A 380 18.55 23.52 7.58
N LYS A 381 18.01 23.19 8.76
CA LYS A 381 17.56 24.20 9.74
C LYS A 381 18.68 24.72 10.65
N LYS A 382 19.89 24.14 10.60
CA LYS A 382 21.04 24.47 11.47
C LYS A 382 22.20 25.09 10.68
N ILE A 383 21.93 25.83 9.61
CA ILE A 383 22.96 26.33 8.70
C ILE A 383 23.02 27.84 8.75
N SER A 384 24.17 28.37 9.17
CA SER A 384 24.49 29.80 9.17
C SER A 384 25.07 30.27 7.83
N ARG A 385 25.71 29.38 7.04
CA ARG A 385 26.33 29.73 5.73
C ARG A 385 25.96 28.69 4.66
N ILE A 386 25.09 29.03 3.71
CA ILE A 386 24.54 28.06 2.73
C ILE A 386 25.51 27.76 1.57
N GLU A 387 26.46 28.65 1.28
CA GLU A 387 27.26 28.66 0.04
C GLU A 387 28.15 27.41 -0.15
N ASN A 388 28.65 26.82 0.93
CA ASN A 388 29.55 25.66 0.85
C ASN A 388 28.84 24.30 0.75
N TYR A 389 27.50 24.30 0.81
CA TYR A 389 26.74 23.06 0.99
C TYR A 389 25.96 22.65 -0.26
N LYS A 390 26.10 21.39 -0.67
CA LYS A 390 25.36 20.84 -1.82
C LYS A 390 24.08 20.13 -1.38
N ASN A 391 22.99 20.41 -2.10
CA ASN A 391 21.72 19.70 -1.93
C ASN A 391 21.84 18.24 -2.38
N LEU A 392 21.25 17.33 -1.59
CA LEU A 392 21.01 15.96 -2.05
C LEU A 392 20.04 15.95 -3.24
N ASN A 393 20.40 15.19 -4.26
CA ASN A 393 19.53 14.92 -5.41
C ASN A 393 18.43 13.91 -5.09
N GLU A 394 18.56 13.17 -3.99
CA GLU A 394 17.63 12.12 -3.60
C GLU A 394 16.34 12.67 -2.99
N VAL A 395 15.25 11.97 -3.25
CA VAL A 395 13.94 12.24 -2.63
C VAL A 395 13.54 11.09 -1.72
N LEU A 396 12.66 11.39 -0.78
CA LEU A 396 12.06 10.40 0.10
C LEU A 396 11.14 9.46 -0.68
N ASP A 397 11.17 8.19 -0.28
CA ASP A 397 10.26 7.14 -0.74
C ASP A 397 8.80 7.58 -0.56
N THR A 398 7.96 7.29 -1.56
CA THR A 398 6.53 7.65 -1.51
C THR A 398 5.87 7.13 -0.25
N TRP A 399 6.18 5.89 0.12
CA TRP A 399 5.62 5.23 1.30
C TRP A 399 6.10 5.87 2.60
N PHE A 400 7.30 6.46 2.63
CA PHE A 400 7.79 7.21 3.78
C PHE A 400 6.94 8.47 3.94
N ASN A 401 6.77 9.22 2.84
CA ASN A 401 5.94 10.40 2.87
C ASN A 401 4.48 10.07 3.24
N SER A 402 3.89 9.02 2.66
CA SER A 402 2.49 8.66 2.93
C SER A 402 2.27 8.02 4.31
N SER A 403 3.27 7.39 4.91
CA SER A 403 3.19 6.86 6.29
C SER A 403 2.96 7.95 7.35
N ILE A 404 3.30 9.20 7.04
CA ILE A 404 3.13 10.37 7.92
C ILE A 404 1.67 10.85 7.94
N TRP A 405 0.80 10.31 7.08
CA TRP A 405 -0.57 10.78 6.88
C TRP A 405 -1.41 10.80 8.17
N SER A 406 -1.31 9.77 9.01
CA SER A 406 -2.04 9.74 10.29
C SER A 406 -1.54 10.80 11.28
N ILE A 407 -0.23 11.09 11.28
CA ILE A 407 0.37 12.16 12.09
C ILE A 407 -0.08 13.53 11.56
N TYR A 408 -0.09 13.71 10.24
CA TYR A 408 -0.57 14.95 9.61
C TYR A 408 -2.01 15.25 10.03
N ILE A 409 -2.91 14.26 9.93
CA ILE A 409 -4.31 14.43 10.33
C ILE A 409 -4.42 14.68 11.84
N TYR A 410 -3.68 13.93 12.65
CA TYR A 410 -3.64 14.12 14.11
C TYR A 410 -3.15 15.54 14.46
N SER A 411 -2.12 16.06 13.81
CA SER A 411 -1.56 17.39 14.09
C SER A 411 -2.57 18.51 13.89
N LYS A 412 -3.50 18.34 12.94
CA LYS A 412 -4.51 19.34 12.61
C LYS A 412 -5.80 19.22 13.44
N ASN A 413 -6.15 18.02 13.88
CA ASN A 413 -7.42 17.77 14.57
C ASN A 413 -7.25 17.47 16.07
N LYS A 414 -6.00 17.24 16.52
CA LYS A 414 -5.59 16.80 17.87
C LYS A 414 -6.38 15.59 18.40
N LYS A 415 -6.98 14.78 17.51
CA LYS A 415 -7.85 13.65 17.83
C LYS A 415 -7.37 12.37 17.14
N LYS A 416 -7.42 11.25 17.89
CA LYS A 416 -7.15 9.90 17.36
C LYS A 416 -8.16 9.53 16.28
N GLN A 417 -7.75 8.72 15.32
CA GLN A 417 -8.63 8.20 14.29
C GLN A 417 -9.32 6.92 14.78
N ASN A 418 -10.64 6.87 14.68
CA ASN A 418 -11.44 5.74 15.18
C ASN A 418 -11.34 4.51 14.28
N ILE A 419 -11.27 4.70 12.95
CA ILE A 419 -11.20 3.57 12.01
C ILE A 419 -10.48 3.94 10.71
N LEU A 420 -9.88 2.94 10.07
CA LEU A 420 -9.35 2.99 8.70
C LEU A 420 -10.07 1.92 7.89
N ILE A 421 -10.46 2.27 6.66
CA ILE A 421 -11.12 1.35 5.74
C ILE A 421 -10.30 1.29 4.45
N SER A 422 -9.83 0.10 4.08
CA SER A 422 -9.15 -0.09 2.80
C SER A 422 -9.10 -1.55 2.34
N GLY A 423 -8.52 -1.78 1.15
CA GLY A 423 -8.21 -3.12 0.68
C GLY A 423 -7.06 -3.76 1.47
N PHE A 424 -7.04 -5.09 1.55
CA PHE A 424 -5.98 -5.82 2.25
C PHE A 424 -4.58 -5.67 1.61
N ASP A 425 -4.50 -5.19 0.37
CA ASP A 425 -3.25 -5.04 -0.38
C ASP A 425 -2.36 -3.91 0.14
N ILE A 426 -2.92 -2.91 0.85
CA ILE A 426 -2.14 -1.79 1.36
C ILE A 426 -1.56 -2.01 2.76
N ILE A 427 -1.86 -3.15 3.42
CA ILE A 427 -1.45 -3.41 4.79
C ILE A 427 0.08 -3.32 4.92
N PHE A 428 0.80 -4.06 4.10
CA PHE A 428 2.27 -4.08 4.13
C PHE A 428 2.86 -2.73 3.69
N PHE A 429 2.33 -2.13 2.63
CA PHE A 429 2.92 -0.95 2.00
C PHE A 429 2.67 0.35 2.73
N TRP A 430 1.57 0.47 3.46
CA TRP A 430 1.17 1.74 4.04
C TRP A 430 0.83 1.62 5.52
N ILE A 431 -0.09 0.71 5.87
CA ILE A 431 -0.59 0.59 7.25
C ILE A 431 0.56 0.27 8.22
N LEU A 432 1.36 -0.74 7.90
CA LEU A 432 2.48 -1.17 8.72
C LEU A 432 3.52 -0.05 8.89
N LYS A 433 3.91 0.60 7.80
CA LYS A 433 4.86 1.72 7.82
C LYS A 433 4.33 2.93 8.59
N MET A 434 3.04 3.23 8.48
CA MET A 434 2.38 4.28 9.26
C MET A 434 2.40 3.96 10.75
N ILE A 435 2.12 2.71 11.14
CA ILE A 435 2.22 2.27 12.53
C ILE A 435 3.65 2.42 13.04
N ILE A 436 4.64 1.99 12.26
CA ILE A 436 6.07 2.09 12.61
C ILE A 436 6.47 3.54 12.88
N ILE A 437 6.12 4.47 11.99
CA ILE A 437 6.45 5.89 12.17
C ILE A 437 5.73 6.51 13.39
N ASN A 438 4.47 6.14 13.64
CA ASN A 438 3.76 6.57 14.85
C ASN A 438 4.47 6.12 16.12
N LEU A 439 4.94 4.87 16.14
CA LEU A 439 5.66 4.31 17.28
C LEU A 439 7.01 4.99 17.51
N PHE A 440 7.77 5.25 16.44
CA PHE A 440 9.02 6.00 16.58
C PHE A 440 8.80 7.43 17.09
N CYS A 441 7.80 8.14 16.56
CA CYS A 441 7.61 9.56 16.88
C CYS A 441 6.89 9.79 18.21
N PHE A 442 5.97 8.90 18.62
CA PHE A 442 5.06 9.16 19.73
C PHE A 442 4.93 8.01 20.74
N LYS A 443 5.60 6.87 20.51
CA LYS A 443 5.45 5.63 21.32
C LYS A 443 3.99 5.14 21.46
N LYS A 444 3.07 5.65 20.62
CA LYS A 444 1.63 5.32 20.63
C LYS A 444 1.08 5.28 19.20
N ILE A 445 -0.04 4.58 19.03
CA ILE A 445 -0.73 4.51 17.74
C ILE A 445 -1.94 5.45 17.73
N PHE A 446 -2.12 6.19 16.63
CA PHE A 446 -3.28 7.09 16.42
C PHE A 446 -4.51 6.39 15.82
N LEU A 447 -4.33 5.18 15.28
CA LEU A 447 -5.36 4.34 14.66
C LEU A 447 -5.31 2.91 15.22
N ASN A 448 -6.30 2.51 16.02
CA ASN A 448 -6.36 1.18 16.61
C ASN A 448 -7.30 0.20 15.89
N LYS A 449 -8.20 0.66 15.02
CA LYS A 449 -9.16 -0.21 14.32
C LYS A 449 -9.04 -0.11 12.81
N ILE A 450 -8.93 -1.26 12.14
CA ILE A 450 -8.69 -1.38 10.70
C ILE A 450 -9.69 -2.35 10.11
N LEU A 451 -10.51 -1.87 9.18
CA LEU A 451 -11.44 -2.69 8.40
C LEU A 451 -10.88 -2.89 7.00
N LEU A 452 -10.65 -4.16 6.67
CA LEU A 452 -10.08 -4.59 5.40
C LEU A 452 -11.15 -5.26 4.55
N HIS A 453 -11.53 -4.59 3.47
CA HIS A 453 -12.46 -5.13 2.50
C HIS A 453 -11.75 -5.97 1.43
N GLY A 454 -12.52 -6.80 0.74
CA GLY A 454 -12.02 -7.58 -0.39
C GLY A 454 -11.60 -6.74 -1.58
N ILE A 455 -10.87 -7.36 -2.50
CA ILE A 455 -10.51 -6.73 -3.77
C ILE A 455 -11.55 -7.11 -4.83
N ILE A 456 -11.90 -6.14 -5.67
CA ILE A 456 -12.73 -6.37 -6.84
C ILE A 456 -11.91 -7.04 -7.94
N LYS A 457 -12.40 -8.16 -8.47
CA LYS A 457 -11.77 -8.96 -9.51
C LYS A 457 -12.56 -8.93 -10.83
N ASP A 458 -11.87 -9.09 -11.95
CA ASP A 458 -12.48 -9.30 -13.26
C ASP A 458 -12.96 -10.76 -13.44
N TYR A 459 -13.55 -11.04 -14.61
CA TYR A 459 -14.06 -12.37 -14.96
C TYR A 459 -12.98 -13.46 -15.01
N LYS A 460 -11.71 -13.08 -15.22
CA LYS A 460 -10.55 -13.98 -15.20
C LYS A 460 -9.93 -14.10 -13.80
N ASN A 461 -10.66 -13.73 -12.73
CA ASN A 461 -10.19 -13.68 -11.35
C ASN A 461 -8.98 -12.75 -11.08
N ARG A 462 -8.64 -11.86 -12.01
CA ARG A 462 -7.53 -10.91 -11.84
C ARG A 462 -8.03 -9.67 -11.11
N LYS A 463 -7.18 -9.06 -10.29
CA LYS A 463 -7.49 -7.78 -9.64
C LYS A 463 -7.85 -6.72 -10.69
N ILE A 464 -8.95 -6.00 -10.47
CA ILE A 464 -9.25 -4.81 -11.26
C ILE A 464 -8.22 -3.73 -10.96
N SER A 465 -7.40 -3.38 -11.96
CA SER A 465 -6.34 -2.39 -11.83
C SER A 465 -5.97 -1.80 -13.19
N LYS A 466 -5.40 -0.59 -13.17
CA LYS A 466 -4.92 0.07 -14.39
C LYS A 466 -3.83 -0.74 -15.10
N SER A 467 -2.96 -1.41 -14.34
CA SER A 467 -1.84 -2.21 -14.88
C SER A 467 -2.29 -3.44 -15.68
N TYR A 468 -3.46 -4.00 -15.38
CA TYR A 468 -4.03 -5.12 -16.14
C TYR A 468 -4.97 -4.65 -17.26
N CYS A 469 -5.05 -3.34 -17.52
CA CYS A 469 -5.96 -2.73 -18.49
C CYS A 469 -7.43 -3.18 -18.36
N ASN A 470 -7.85 -3.61 -17.16
CA ASN A 470 -9.18 -4.11 -16.86
C ASN A 470 -9.97 -3.18 -15.93
N SER A 471 -9.54 -1.91 -15.80
CA SER A 471 -10.15 -0.93 -14.92
C SER A 471 -11.48 -0.40 -15.47
N ILE A 472 -12.53 -0.43 -14.65
CA ILE A 472 -13.85 0.14 -14.99
C ILE A 472 -13.88 1.61 -14.58
N PRO A 473 -13.91 2.58 -15.52
CA PRO A 473 -13.90 4.00 -15.21
C PRO A 473 -15.28 4.47 -14.74
N PHE A 474 -15.30 5.61 -14.05
CA PHE A 474 -16.52 6.20 -13.51
C PHE A 474 -17.62 6.46 -14.56
N LYS A 475 -17.28 6.85 -15.79
CA LYS A 475 -18.26 7.10 -16.87
C LYS A 475 -19.18 5.88 -17.09
N LYS A 476 -18.62 4.66 -17.06
CA LYS A 476 -19.38 3.40 -17.17
C LYS A 476 -20.19 3.07 -15.90
N LEU A 477 -19.81 3.62 -14.75
CA LEU A 477 -20.49 3.41 -13.48
C LEU A 477 -21.67 4.35 -13.28
N LYS A 478 -21.56 5.58 -13.78
CA LYS A 478 -22.49 6.70 -13.55
C LYS A 478 -23.96 6.29 -13.81
N ASN A 479 -24.22 5.66 -14.94
CA ASN A 479 -25.59 5.33 -15.37
C ASN A 479 -26.22 4.17 -14.59
N LYS A 480 -25.41 3.30 -13.96
CA LYS A 480 -25.89 2.11 -13.24
C LYS A 480 -25.53 2.17 -11.74
N ILE A 481 -25.38 3.37 -11.18
CA ILE A 481 -24.76 3.55 -9.86
C ILE A 481 -25.54 2.87 -8.72
N ASN A 482 -26.87 2.93 -8.74
CA ASN A 482 -27.72 2.29 -7.74
C ASN A 482 -27.58 0.77 -7.78
N LYS A 483 -27.51 0.18 -8.98
CA LYS A 483 -27.24 -1.25 -9.16
C LYS A 483 -25.92 -1.65 -8.51
N TYR A 484 -24.84 -0.89 -8.74
CA TYR A 484 -23.54 -1.17 -8.10
C TYR A 484 -23.57 -1.03 -6.58
N LYS A 485 -24.24 0.00 -6.05
CA LYS A 485 -24.38 0.20 -4.60
C LYS A 485 -25.05 -1.00 -3.93
N ASN A 486 -26.13 -1.52 -4.51
CA ASN A 486 -26.81 -2.72 -4.02
C ASN A 486 -25.89 -3.94 -3.99
N ILE A 487 -25.09 -4.10 -5.04
CA ILE A 487 -24.12 -5.19 -5.09
C ILE A 487 -23.01 -5.01 -4.06
N PHE A 488 -22.52 -3.79 -3.87
CA PHE A 488 -21.48 -3.50 -2.88
C PHE A 488 -21.97 -3.79 -1.46
N ILE A 489 -23.18 -3.36 -1.13
CA ILE A 489 -23.89 -3.68 0.12
C ILE A 489 -23.89 -5.18 0.40
N ASN A 490 -24.33 -5.96 -0.60
CA ASN A 490 -24.46 -7.41 -0.43
C ASN A 490 -23.11 -8.10 -0.19
N ASN A 491 -22.01 -7.39 -0.48
CA ASN A 491 -20.66 -7.89 -0.50
C ASN A 491 -19.73 -7.17 0.50
N ILE A 492 -20.24 -6.38 1.45
CA ILE A 492 -19.37 -5.66 2.42
C ILE A 492 -18.51 -6.64 3.24
N SER A 493 -19.07 -7.80 3.59
CA SER A 493 -18.39 -8.85 4.36
C SER A 493 -17.58 -9.83 3.52
N SER A 494 -17.69 -9.80 2.18
CA SER A 494 -17.03 -10.78 1.33
C SER A 494 -15.56 -10.43 1.12
N THR A 495 -14.71 -11.47 1.13
CA THR A 495 -13.26 -11.30 1.07
C THR A 495 -12.75 -11.01 -0.35
N ASN A 496 -13.56 -11.26 -1.36
CA ASN A 496 -13.34 -10.90 -2.76
C ASN A 496 -14.69 -10.73 -3.45
N VAL A 497 -14.80 -9.72 -4.31
CA VAL A 497 -16.00 -9.49 -5.14
C VAL A 497 -15.62 -9.74 -6.59
N LYS A 498 -16.20 -10.75 -7.24
CA LYS A 498 -15.96 -11.02 -8.67
C LYS A 498 -16.96 -10.26 -9.53
N ILE A 499 -16.46 -9.62 -10.58
CA ILE A 499 -17.25 -8.93 -11.59
C ILE A 499 -17.04 -9.63 -12.92
N VAL A 500 -18.11 -10.18 -13.48
CA VAL A 500 -18.11 -10.76 -14.82
C VAL A 500 -18.72 -9.76 -15.81
N TYR A 501 -18.01 -9.52 -16.90
CA TYR A 501 -18.54 -8.77 -18.04
C TYR A 501 -19.07 -9.77 -19.06
N LYS A 502 -20.37 -9.72 -19.38
CA LYS A 502 -20.97 -10.41 -20.53
C LYS A 502 -21.73 -9.38 -21.38
N ASN A 503 -21.32 -9.21 -22.65
CA ASN A 503 -22.05 -8.46 -23.69
C ASN A 503 -22.62 -7.10 -23.22
N LYS A 504 -21.74 -6.14 -22.89
CA LYS A 504 -22.08 -4.78 -22.36
C LYS A 504 -22.89 -4.75 -21.05
N ASN A 505 -23.31 -5.91 -20.54
CA ASN A 505 -23.94 -6.10 -19.24
C ASN A 505 -22.94 -6.63 -18.21
N ILE A 506 -23.08 -6.15 -16.98
CA ILE A 506 -22.17 -6.49 -15.88
C ILE A 506 -22.95 -7.39 -14.93
N ASN A 507 -22.53 -8.66 -14.91
CA ASN A 507 -23.09 -9.70 -14.06
C ASN A 507 -22.09 -9.99 -12.93
N PHE A 508 -22.55 -9.98 -11.70
CA PHE A 508 -21.71 -10.24 -10.53
C PHE A 508 -21.92 -11.68 -10.09
N PHE A 509 -20.85 -12.47 -10.05
CA PHE A 509 -20.91 -13.83 -9.53
C PHE A 509 -20.50 -13.82 -8.06
N LEU A 510 -21.44 -14.18 -7.20
CA LEU A 510 -21.22 -14.46 -5.79
C LEU A 510 -20.63 -15.86 -5.66
N ASN A 511 -19.64 -16.04 -4.78
CA ASN A 511 -19.45 -17.36 -4.19
C ASN A 511 -20.71 -17.61 -3.35
N LYS A 512 -21.56 -18.54 -3.81
CA LYS A 512 -22.85 -18.89 -3.18
C LYS A 512 -22.62 -19.48 -1.78
N ASN A 513 -22.42 -18.64 -0.76
CA ASN A 513 -22.80 -19.02 0.60
C ASN A 513 -24.26 -18.60 0.78
N LYS A 514 -25.18 -19.55 0.60
CA LYS A 514 -26.65 -19.37 0.56
C LYS A 514 -27.24 -18.70 1.83
N ALA A 515 -26.50 -18.60 2.94
CA ALA A 515 -27.01 -18.06 4.20
C ALA A 515 -27.16 -16.50 4.28
N ILE A 516 -26.72 -15.75 3.27
CA ILE A 516 -26.62 -14.27 3.37
C ILE A 516 -27.70 -13.53 2.55
N PHE A 517 -28.42 -14.20 1.64
CA PHE A 517 -29.37 -13.54 0.73
C PHE A 517 -30.60 -12.94 1.43
N ASN A 518 -31.22 -13.63 2.38
CA ASN A 518 -32.36 -13.11 3.15
C ASN A 518 -31.97 -11.96 4.10
N ASN A 519 -30.68 -11.75 4.32
CA ASN A 519 -30.14 -10.84 5.33
C ASN A 519 -29.79 -9.44 4.79
N ASN A 520 -29.87 -9.20 3.48
CA ASN A 520 -29.48 -7.94 2.82
C ASN A 520 -30.63 -7.15 2.17
N LEU A 521 -31.85 -7.69 2.16
CA LEU A 521 -33.06 -7.04 1.63
C LEU A 521 -33.25 -5.61 2.16
N ILE A 522 -32.98 -5.38 3.44
CA ILE A 522 -33.17 -4.08 4.09
C ILE A 522 -32.21 -3.01 3.56
N LEU A 523 -30.97 -3.38 3.24
CA LEU A 523 -29.98 -2.46 2.68
C LEU A 523 -30.24 -2.20 1.19
N HIS A 524 -30.85 -3.16 0.48
CA HIS A 524 -31.32 -2.99 -0.89
C HIS A 524 -32.40 -1.90 -1.00
N TYR A 525 -33.31 -1.84 -0.02
CA TYR A 525 -34.34 -0.79 0.06
C TYR A 525 -33.79 0.62 0.32
N PHE A 526 -32.59 0.75 0.93
CA PHE A 526 -31.97 2.05 1.24
C PHE A 526 -31.62 2.90 0.00
N TYR A 527 -31.43 2.29 -1.18
CA TYR A 527 -30.92 2.99 -2.38
C TYR A 527 -31.88 3.03 -3.59
N PHE A 528 -33.00 2.29 -3.58
CA PHE A 528 -33.71 1.97 -4.82
C PHE A 528 -34.83 2.95 -5.23
N TYR A 529 -35.51 3.62 -4.29
CA TYR A 529 -36.71 4.43 -4.60
C TYR A 529 -36.47 5.94 -4.61
N LYS A 530 -36.99 6.62 -5.64
CA LYS A 530 -37.00 8.08 -5.84
C LYS A 530 -38.46 8.55 -5.76
N PHE A 531 -38.82 9.54 -4.92
CA PHE A 531 -40.22 10.04 -4.81
C PHE A 531 -40.38 11.54 -4.53
N LYS A 532 -41.55 12.04 -4.98
CA LYS A 532 -42.19 13.37 -4.83
C LYS A 532 -42.95 13.42 -3.49
N LEU A 533 -42.96 14.55 -2.77
CA LEU A 533 -43.73 14.71 -1.52
C LEU A 533 -45.18 15.07 -1.86
N ILE A 534 -46.14 14.41 -1.23
CA ILE A 534 -47.55 14.81 -1.21
C ILE A 534 -47.90 15.09 0.26
N LYS A 535 -48.54 16.23 0.51
CA LYS A 535 -48.94 16.70 1.85
C LYS A 535 -50.30 16.09 2.24
N ASN A 536 -50.47 15.95 3.55
CA ASN A 536 -51.70 15.66 4.30
C ASN A 536 -52.13 14.19 4.42
N PHE A 537 -52.41 13.78 5.65
CA PHE A 537 -53.71 13.21 6.06
C PHE A 537 -53.76 13.08 7.60
N GLU A 538 -54.87 13.54 8.19
CA GLU A 538 -55.08 13.72 9.64
C GLU A 538 -55.68 12.54 10.40
N ASN A 539 -56.23 11.50 9.76
CA ASN A 539 -56.94 10.46 10.52
C ASN A 539 -56.09 9.21 10.76
N PHE A 540 -55.46 9.12 11.94
CA PHE A 540 -54.67 7.94 12.36
C PHE A 540 -55.16 7.19 13.61
N ASN A 541 -56.37 7.50 14.10
CA ASN A 541 -56.91 6.88 15.32
C ASN A 541 -57.61 5.53 15.11
N ASN A 542 -57.92 5.11 13.87
CA ASN A 542 -58.78 3.94 13.63
C ASN A 542 -58.10 2.58 13.34
N ILE A 543 -56.82 2.39 13.63
CA ILE A 543 -56.15 1.09 13.35
C ILE A 543 -55.96 0.28 14.63
N LYS A 544 -56.79 -0.78 14.79
CA LYS A 544 -56.83 -1.81 15.86
C LYS A 544 -55.53 -2.62 16.10
N ASN A 545 -54.38 -2.22 15.57
CA ASN A 545 -53.12 -2.96 15.66
C ASN A 545 -52.07 -2.30 16.56
N LYS A 546 -52.40 -2.11 17.86
CA LYS A 546 -51.41 -1.73 18.89
C LYS A 546 -50.31 -2.80 19.08
N ASN A 547 -50.61 -4.08 18.88
CA ASN A 547 -49.68 -5.19 19.16
C ASN A 547 -48.50 -5.30 18.19
N ILE A 548 -48.66 -4.82 16.94
CA ILE A 548 -47.59 -4.81 15.93
C ILE A 548 -46.53 -3.75 16.25
N ILE A 549 -46.88 -2.73 17.05
CA ILE A 549 -45.96 -1.65 17.44
C ILE A 549 -44.93 -2.13 18.49
N ASN A 550 -45.21 -3.23 19.20
CA ASN A 550 -44.33 -3.73 20.26
C ASN A 550 -43.30 -4.78 19.77
N LYS A 551 -43.49 -5.40 18.60
CA LYS A 551 -42.55 -6.41 18.07
C LYS A 551 -41.47 -5.77 17.19
N ASN A 552 -40.54 -5.10 17.86
CA ASN A 552 -39.43 -4.32 17.29
C ASN A 552 -38.25 -5.21 16.77
N PHE A 553 -38.54 -6.29 16.04
CA PHE A 553 -37.56 -7.32 15.67
C PHE A 553 -36.59 -6.88 14.55
N LEU A 554 -37.10 -6.16 13.55
CA LEU A 554 -36.35 -5.79 12.35
C LEU A 554 -35.30 -4.71 12.64
N SER A 555 -35.70 -3.67 13.37
CA SER A 555 -34.79 -2.64 13.88
C SER A 555 -33.67 -3.29 14.70
N LYS A 556 -34.01 -4.19 15.65
CA LYS A 556 -33.05 -4.91 16.50
C LYS A 556 -32.05 -5.70 15.67
N LYS A 557 -32.50 -6.41 14.62
CA LYS A 557 -31.64 -7.15 13.70
C LYS A 557 -30.71 -6.25 12.87
N ILE A 558 -31.19 -5.08 12.43
CA ILE A 558 -30.40 -4.06 11.71
C ILE A 558 -29.33 -3.47 12.64
N TYR A 559 -29.70 -3.11 13.86
CA TYR A 559 -28.78 -2.56 14.85
C TYR A 559 -27.75 -3.56 15.32
N LEU A 560 -28.13 -4.82 15.57
CA LEU A 560 -27.19 -5.90 15.88
C LEU A 560 -26.19 -6.11 14.73
N LYS A 561 -26.62 -6.05 13.47
CA LYS A 561 -25.71 -6.13 12.30
C LYS A 561 -24.79 -4.91 12.16
N LEU A 562 -25.32 -3.72 12.41
CA LEU A 562 -24.53 -2.50 12.40
C LEU A 562 -23.55 -2.46 13.59
N LEU A 563 -23.96 -2.97 14.75
CA LEU A 563 -23.09 -3.26 15.88
C LEU A 563 -22.05 -4.31 15.52
N CYS A 564 -22.33 -5.33 14.69
CA CYS A 564 -21.29 -6.25 14.20
C CYS A 564 -20.19 -5.56 13.39
N LEU A 565 -20.48 -4.42 12.74
CA LEU A 565 -19.45 -3.57 12.09
C LEU A 565 -18.62 -2.78 13.13
N ASP A 566 -19.22 -2.48 14.29
CA ASP A 566 -18.54 -1.86 15.43
C ASP A 566 -17.81 -2.87 16.35
N PHE A 567 -18.30 -4.10 16.48
CA PHE A 567 -17.84 -5.16 17.36
C PHE A 567 -18.05 -6.52 16.66
N PRO A 568 -17.04 -7.09 16.01
CA PRO A 568 -17.15 -8.40 15.34
C PRO A 568 -17.06 -9.58 16.34
N ILE A 569 -17.57 -9.40 17.56
CA ILE A 569 -17.56 -10.41 18.62
C ILE A 569 -18.99 -10.87 18.84
N LYS A 570 -19.19 -12.20 18.92
CA LYS A 570 -20.43 -12.94 19.17
C LYS A 570 -21.11 -12.63 20.53
N ASN A 571 -20.91 -11.46 21.14
CA ASN A 571 -21.49 -11.20 22.45
C ASN A 571 -22.91 -10.65 22.30
N LYS A 572 -23.88 -11.41 22.84
CA LYS A 572 -25.24 -10.96 23.12
C LYS A 572 -25.14 -9.76 24.08
N ILE A 573 -25.18 -8.54 23.54
CA ILE A 573 -25.34 -7.33 24.35
C ILE A 573 -26.85 -7.13 24.57
N LEU A 574 -27.30 -7.27 25.81
CA LEU A 574 -28.61 -6.81 26.29
C LEU A 574 -28.66 -5.29 26.15
N ILE A 575 -29.60 -4.77 25.35
CA ILE A 575 -29.76 -3.34 25.08
C ILE A 575 -31.08 -2.89 25.73
N ASN A 576 -31.01 -2.43 26.97
CA ASN A 576 -32.15 -1.84 27.70
C ASN A 576 -32.32 -0.33 27.45
N LYS A 577 -31.48 0.30 26.62
CA LYS A 577 -31.55 1.74 26.31
C LYS A 577 -31.65 1.98 24.80
N TRP A 578 -32.80 1.69 24.23
CA TRP A 578 -33.07 1.81 22.80
C TRP A 578 -34.33 2.64 22.52
N ASN A 579 -34.16 3.88 22.04
CA ASN A 579 -35.24 4.87 21.85
C ASN A 579 -35.73 4.98 20.40
N PHE A 580 -35.57 3.94 19.56
CA PHE A 580 -35.99 3.98 18.16
C PHE A 580 -36.70 2.68 17.75
N THR A 581 -37.93 2.79 17.23
CA THR A 581 -38.74 1.64 16.79
C THR A 581 -39.18 1.80 15.33
N ILE A 582 -39.14 0.71 14.57
CA ILE A 582 -39.71 0.62 13.21
C ILE A 582 -40.66 -0.58 13.24
N ASN A 583 -41.96 -0.33 13.06
CA ASN A 583 -42.98 -1.38 13.07
C ASN A 583 -43.66 -1.50 11.71
N TYR A 584 -44.04 -2.73 11.37
CA TYR A 584 -44.46 -3.15 10.04
C TYR A 584 -45.93 -3.56 10.07
N LEU A 585 -46.82 -2.81 9.42
CA LEU A 585 -48.23 -3.16 9.29
C LEU A 585 -48.51 -3.68 7.88
N THR A 586 -48.98 -4.91 7.77
CA THR A 586 -49.59 -5.46 6.56
C THR A 586 -51.08 -5.64 6.81
N ASN A 587 -51.91 -4.75 6.27
CA ASN A 587 -53.34 -5.04 6.15
C ASN A 587 -53.57 -5.74 4.82
N TYR A 588 -54.10 -6.97 4.88
CA TYR A 588 -54.24 -7.89 3.75
C TYR A 588 -55.30 -7.50 2.71
N LYS A 589 -56.07 -6.41 2.91
CA LYS A 589 -57.25 -6.11 2.08
C LYS A 589 -57.28 -4.74 1.37
N ILE A 590 -56.18 -3.98 1.29
CA ILE A 590 -56.17 -2.72 0.52
C ILE A 590 -55.03 -2.72 -0.50
N LYS A 591 -55.41 -2.72 -1.79
CA LYS A 591 -54.53 -2.59 -2.96
C LYS A 591 -53.45 -1.49 -2.75
N LEU A 592 -52.18 -1.92 -2.82
CA LEU A 592 -51.01 -1.18 -3.29
C LEU A 592 -50.63 0.18 -2.68
N ASN A 593 -50.88 0.43 -1.39
CA ASN A 593 -50.29 1.58 -0.69
C ASN A 593 -49.61 1.20 0.63
N PHE A 594 -48.28 1.04 0.59
CA PHE A 594 -47.42 0.77 1.75
C PHE A 594 -47.26 2.01 2.62
N TYR A 595 -47.62 1.95 3.91
CA TYR A 595 -47.41 3.03 4.87
C TYR A 595 -46.45 2.63 6.02
N PHE A 596 -45.49 3.49 6.37
CA PHE A 596 -44.57 3.31 7.52
C PHE A 596 -44.85 4.32 8.62
N ILE A 597 -44.86 3.83 9.87
CA ILE A 597 -44.95 4.67 11.07
C ILE A 597 -43.56 4.78 11.69
N ILE A 598 -42.99 6.00 11.68
CA ILE A 598 -41.74 6.29 12.38
C ILE A 598 -42.06 7.13 13.61
N LYS A 599 -41.67 6.65 14.80
CA LYS A 599 -41.75 7.41 16.05
C LYS A 599 -40.38 8.01 16.36
N ILE A 600 -40.28 9.33 16.36
CA ILE A 600 -39.07 10.08 16.79
C ILE A 600 -39.48 10.90 18.00
N PHE A 601 -38.94 10.58 19.18
CA PHE A 601 -39.39 11.11 20.47
C PHE A 601 -40.90 10.90 20.69
N LYS A 602 -41.69 11.98 20.87
CA LYS A 602 -43.15 11.95 21.12
C LYS A 602 -44.03 12.07 19.86
N LYS A 603 -43.48 12.32 18.66
CA LYS A 603 -44.27 12.49 17.42
C LYS A 603 -44.28 11.24 16.54
N LYS A 604 -45.44 10.90 15.96
CA LYS A 604 -45.63 9.81 14.98
C LYS A 604 -45.72 10.41 13.58
N TYR A 605 -45.00 9.83 12.63
CA TYR A 605 -45.04 10.23 11.22
C TYR A 605 -45.50 9.06 10.35
N LEU A 606 -46.38 9.32 9.37
CA LEU A 606 -46.82 8.35 8.38
C LEU A 606 -46.20 8.60 7.01
N ILE A 607 -45.76 7.54 6.34
CA ILE A 607 -45.02 7.64 5.08
C ILE A 607 -45.57 6.65 4.06
N LYS A 608 -46.12 7.14 2.95
CA LYS A 608 -46.56 6.33 1.80
C LYS A 608 -45.38 6.01 0.88
N LYS A 609 -45.12 4.73 0.62
CA LYS A 609 -44.01 4.13 -0.19
C LYS A 609 -42.59 4.47 0.30
N ASN A 610 -41.67 3.52 0.06
CA ASN A 610 -40.81 3.05 1.14
C ASN A 610 -39.29 3.35 1.04
N TYR A 611 -38.69 3.44 2.22
CA TYR A 611 -37.28 3.37 2.63
C TYR A 611 -36.28 4.45 2.13
N PHE A 612 -35.96 5.39 3.03
CA PHE A 612 -34.67 6.10 3.18
C PHE A 612 -34.35 7.39 2.38
N ALA A 613 -35.23 7.93 1.53
CA ALA A 613 -35.06 9.34 1.08
C ALA A 613 -35.39 10.35 2.19
N ILE A 614 -36.21 9.93 3.18
CA ILE A 614 -36.56 10.71 4.37
C ILE A 614 -35.37 10.94 5.29
N PHE A 615 -34.34 10.09 5.29
CA PHE A 615 -33.16 10.31 6.13
C PHE A 615 -32.29 11.48 5.66
N ASN A 616 -32.16 11.71 4.35
CA ASN A 616 -31.47 12.89 3.82
C ASN A 616 -32.29 14.18 4.04
N LYS A 617 -33.63 14.10 3.99
CA LYS A 617 -34.51 15.24 4.29
C LYS A 617 -34.69 15.50 5.79
N ILE A 618 -34.66 14.49 6.66
CA ILE A 618 -34.60 14.65 8.12
C ILE A 618 -33.26 15.23 8.52
N ILE A 619 -32.15 14.85 7.87
CA ILE A 619 -30.90 15.59 8.02
C ILE A 619 -31.13 17.04 7.61
N PHE A 620 -31.78 17.35 6.48
CA PHE A 620 -32.06 18.75 6.12
C PHE A 620 -33.02 19.47 7.08
N ILE A 621 -34.00 18.81 7.70
CA ILE A 621 -34.94 19.39 8.66
C ILE A 621 -34.26 19.58 10.04
N VAL A 622 -33.43 18.62 10.46
CA VAL A 622 -32.57 18.70 11.65
C VAL A 622 -31.36 19.61 11.40
N TYR A 623 -30.96 19.88 10.15
CA TYR A 623 -29.89 20.82 9.82
C TYR A 623 -30.46 22.23 9.62
N ALA A 624 -31.67 22.37 9.08
CA ALA A 624 -32.42 23.62 8.96
C ALA A 624 -32.86 24.15 10.34
N LYS A 625 -33.33 23.28 11.26
CA LYS A 625 -33.62 23.70 12.65
C LYS A 625 -32.37 24.15 13.43
N TYR A 626 -31.18 23.75 13.00
CA TYR A 626 -29.90 24.09 13.63
C TYR A 626 -29.13 25.16 12.85
N LYS A 627 -29.73 25.74 11.79
CA LYS A 627 -29.14 26.79 10.97
C LYS A 627 -29.09 28.15 11.67
N ASN A 628 -29.80 28.32 12.79
CA ASN A 628 -29.82 29.60 13.52
C ASN A 628 -28.61 29.84 14.44
N LYS A 629 -27.52 29.06 14.37
CA LYS A 629 -26.31 29.32 15.21
C LYS A 629 -24.95 29.02 14.58
N PHE A 630 -24.80 29.09 13.26
CA PHE A 630 -23.47 29.10 12.61
C PHE A 630 -23.52 29.87 11.27
N ILE A 631 -23.62 31.20 11.38
CA ILE A 631 -22.67 32.11 10.72
C ILE A 631 -21.49 32.21 11.70
#